data_AF-A0A358ELL7-F1
#
_entry.id   AF-A0A358ELL7-F1
#
_cell.length_a   1.000
_cell.length_b   1.000
_cell.length_c   1.000
_cell.angle_alpha   90.00
_cell.angle_beta   90.00
_cell.angle_gamma   90.00
#
_symmetry.space_group_name_H-M   'P 1'
#
loop_
_entity.id
_entity.type
_entity.pdbx_description
1 polymer ?
#
loop_
_entity_poly.entity_id
_entity_poly.type
_entity_poly.pdbx_seq_one_letter_code
_entity_poly.pdbx_strand_id
1 'polypeptide(L)' 'EFNIQLLVTAKKSKSMSYQFRFSTENTEIARGNITAVCVQRNEEGVMKATNIPTKIADLIEVAPADKLAD' A
#
# COMPACT_ATOMS: atom_id res chain seq x y z
N GLU A 1 -0.65 -20.61 -12.61
CA GLU A 1 -1.40 -19.41 -12.18
C GLU A 1 -0.93 -19.02 -10.79
N PHE A 2 -0.95 -17.73 -10.44
CA PHE A 2 -0.62 -17.28 -9.08
C PHE A 2 -1.58 -16.18 -8.64
N ASN A 3 -1.84 -16.10 -7.34
CA ASN A 3 -2.65 -15.06 -6.72
C ASN A 3 -1.76 -14.05 -6.03
N ILE A 4 -2.21 -12.79 -5.99
CA ILE A 4 -1.54 -11.73 -5.23
C ILE A 4 -2.55 -11.16 -4.24
N GLN A 5 -2.23 -11.22 -2.96
CA GLN A 5 -2.94 -10.47 -1.93
C GLN A 5 -2.18 -9.19 -1.61
N LEU A 6 -2.89 -8.06 -1.63
CA LEU A 6 -2.37 -6.75 -1.24
C LEU A 6 -2.94 -6.34 0.12
N LEU A 7 -2.08 -6.12 1.10
CA LEU A 7 -2.45 -5.74 2.46
C LEU A 7 -1.87 -4.36 2.78
N VAL A 8 -2.69 -3.45 3.30
CA VAL A 8 -2.22 -2.16 3.81
C VAL A 8 -1.60 -2.40 5.19
N THR A 9 -0.30 -2.15 5.33
CA THR A 9 0.42 -2.33 6.59
C THR A 9 0.49 -1.05 7.42
N ALA A 10 0.45 0.11 6.77
CA ALA A 10 0.39 1.41 7.44
C ALA A 10 -0.28 2.48 6.58
N LYS A 11 -1.08 3.34 7.20
CA LYS A 11 -1.66 4.55 6.61
C LYS A 11 -1.18 5.78 7.37
N LYS A 12 -0.43 6.67 6.71
CA LYS A 12 0.01 7.98 7.25
C LYS A 12 -0.65 9.09 6.44
N SER A 13 -0.46 10.35 6.86
CA SER A 13 -1.06 11.51 6.17
C SER A 13 -0.62 11.65 4.71
N LYS A 14 0.61 11.24 4.34
CA LYS A 14 1.18 11.41 2.99
C LYS A 14 1.64 10.10 2.35
N SER A 15 1.55 8.96 3.03
CA SER A 15 2.07 7.70 2.53
C SER A 15 1.24 6.51 2.96
N MET A 16 1.26 5.47 2.14
CA MET A 16 0.69 4.15 2.43
C MET A 16 1.75 3.08 2.24
N SER A 17 1.88 2.20 3.23
CA SER A 17 2.74 1.03 3.13
C SER A 17 1.88 -0.19 2.86
N TYR A 18 2.36 -1.07 1.99
CA TYR A 18 1.67 -2.28 1.61
C TYR A 18 2.60 -3.48 1.65
N GLN A 19 2.00 -4.64 1.85
CA GLN A 19 2.63 -5.94 1.68
C GLN A 19 1.90 -6.70 0.56
N PHE A 20 2.67 -7.28 -0.35
CA PHE A 20 2.21 -8.21 -1.36
C PHE A 20 2.57 -9.63 -0.93
N ARG A 21 1.60 -10.54 -0.98
CA ARG A 21 1.82 -11.99 -0.81
C ARG A 21 1.43 -12.70 -2.08
N PHE A 22 2.39 -13.38 -2.69
CA PHE A 22 2.19 -14.16 -3.90
C PHE A 22 2.00 -15.62 -3.53
N SER A 23 0.96 -16.27 -4.06
CA SER A 23 0.70 -17.69 -3.78
C SER A 23 0.36 -18.51 -5.03
N THR A 24 0.77 -19.77 -5.03
CA THR A 24 0.36 -20.80 -6.01
C THR A 24 -0.22 -21.97 -5.25
N GLU A 25 -1.41 -22.45 -5.63
CA GLU A 25 -2.04 -23.62 -4.97
C GLU A 25 -2.07 -23.49 -3.43
N ASN A 26 -2.37 -22.28 -2.94
CA ASN A 26 -2.38 -21.88 -1.52
C ASN A 26 -1.03 -21.87 -0.78
N THR A 27 0.09 -22.06 -1.49
CA THR A 27 1.44 -21.93 -0.93
C THR A 27 1.99 -20.54 -1.25
N GLU A 28 2.42 -19.78 -0.24
CA GLU A 28 3.11 -18.51 -0.47
C GLU A 28 4.49 -18.77 -1.10
N ILE A 29 4.76 -18.13 -2.25
CA ILE A 29 5.99 -18.32 -3.02
C ILE A 29 6.87 -17.07 -3.04
N ALA A 30 6.31 -15.90 -2.71
CA ALA A 30 7.06 -14.66 -2.58
C ALA A 30 6.29 -13.64 -1.72
N ARG A 31 7.06 -12.76 -1.08
CA ARG A 31 6.55 -11.63 -0.30
C ARG A 31 7.32 -10.37 -0.66
N GLY A 32 6.61 -9.26 -0.78
CA GLY A 32 7.21 -7.95 -1.04
C GLY A 32 6.57 -6.86 -0.21
N ASN A 33 7.31 -5.79 0.06
CA ASN A 33 6.78 -4.60 0.71
C ASN A 33 7.03 -3.38 -0.18
N ILE A 34 6.07 -2.46 -0.24
CA ILE A 34 6.22 -1.16 -0.90
C ILE A 34 5.70 -0.06 0.00
N THR A 35 6.29 1.13 -0.10
CA THR A 35 5.69 2.35 0.44
C THR A 35 5.47 3.34 -0.68
N ALA A 36 4.21 3.74 -0.87
CA ALA A 36 3.82 4.78 -1.82
C ALA A 36 3.67 6.11 -1.10
N VAL A 37 4.12 7.19 -1.72
CA VAL A 37 4.00 8.57 -1.20
C VAL A 37 3.10 9.37 -2.14
N CYS A 38 2.11 10.08 -1.58
CA CYS A 38 1.26 10.99 -2.32
C CYS A 38 2.04 12.27 -2.63
N VAL A 39 2.14 12.60 -3.91
CA VAL A 39 2.84 13.78 -4.40
C VAL A 39 1.93 14.61 -5.30
N GLN A 40 2.12 15.92 -5.27
CA GLN A 40 1.55 16.84 -6.24
C GLN A 40 2.67 17.33 -7.16
N ARG A 41 2.43 17.25 -8.48
CA ARG A 41 3.32 17.81 -9.50
C ARG A 41 2.89 19.25 -9.79
N ASN A 42 3.81 20.20 -9.70
CA ASN A 42 3.55 21.60 -10.08
C ASN A 42 3.70 21.79 -11.61
N GLU A 43 3.42 23.01 -12.09
CA GLU A 43 3.49 23.36 -13.52
C GLU A 43 4.91 23.21 -14.10
N GLU A 44 5.94 23.39 -13.28
CA GLU A 44 7.36 23.20 -13.64
C GLU A 44 7.78 21.72 -13.64
N GLY A 45 6.88 20.82 -13.24
CA GLY A 45 7.11 19.38 -13.19
C GLY A 45 7.78 18.86 -11.90
N VAL A 46 8.03 19.72 -10.92
CA VAL A 46 8.54 19.35 -9.60
C VAL A 46 7.47 18.61 -8.80
N MET A 47 7.86 17.49 -8.19
CA MET A 47 6.99 16.70 -7.32
C MET A 47 7.27 17.02 -5.85
N LYS A 48 6.23 17.35 -5.08
CA LYS A 48 6.30 17.53 -3.62
C LYS A 48 5.27 16.68 -2.90
N ALA A 49 5.65 16.12 -1.75
CA ALA A 49 4.76 15.29 -0.94
C ALA A 49 3.60 16.09 -0.36
N THR A 50 2.38 15.63 -0.63
CA THR A 50 1.13 16.25 -0.16
C THR A 50 0.31 15.24 0.66
N ASN A 51 -0.72 15.73 1.33
CA ASN A 51 -1.63 14.85 2.06
C ASN A 51 -2.43 13.99 1.09
N ILE A 52 -2.66 12.73 1.45
CA ILE A 52 -3.59 11.85 0.75
C ILE A 52 -4.98 12.51 0.84
N PRO A 53 -5.69 12.70 -0.29
CA PRO A 53 -7.03 13.26 -0.27
C PRO A 53 -7.95 12.45 0.65
N THR A 54 -8.78 13.13 1.46
CA THR A 54 -9.69 12.48 2.42
C THR A 54 -10.58 11.44 1.75
N LYS A 55 -11.15 11.78 0.57
CA LYS A 55 -11.94 10.85 -0.25
C LYS A 55 -11.25 9.53 -0.63
N ILE A 56 -9.92 9.47 -0.58
CA ILE A 56 -9.13 8.25 -0.79
C ILE A 56 -8.76 7.63 0.55
N ALA A 57 -8.30 8.45 1.51
CA ALA A 57 -7.92 7.98 2.83
C ALA A 57 -9.07 7.28 3.57
N ASP A 58 -10.32 7.72 3.36
CA ASP A 58 -11.51 7.18 4.01
C ASP A 58 -11.95 5.83 3.41
N LEU A 59 -11.49 5.48 2.20
CA LEU A 59 -11.78 4.20 1.54
C LEU A 59 -10.79 3.09 1.94
N ILE A 60 -9.75 3.42 2.70
CA ILE A 60 -8.61 2.54 2.93
C ILE A 60 -8.36 2.41 4.43
N GLU A 61 -8.33 1.19 4.91
CA GLU A 61 -7.98 0.84 6.28
C GLU A 61 -6.70 0.01 6.33
N VAL A 62 -6.01 0.06 7.46
CA VAL A 62 -4.89 -0.87 7.72
C VAL A 62 -5.50 -2.25 7.91
N ALA A 63 -4.86 -3.26 7.31
CA ALA A 63 -5.33 -4.62 7.43
C ALA A 63 -5.29 -5.08 8.91
N PRO A 64 -6.21 -5.95 9.33
CA PRO A 64 -6.19 -6.56 10.66
C PRO A 64 -4.84 -7.19 11.00
N ALA A 65 -4.40 -7.08 12.26
CA ALA A 65 -3.07 -7.50 12.69
C ALA A 65 -2.80 -9.00 12.48
N ASP A 66 -3.83 -9.84 12.62
CA ASP A 66 -3.80 -11.28 12.35
C ASP A 66 -3.48 -11.60 10.87
N LYS A 67 -3.87 -10.71 9.95
CA LYS A 67 -3.55 -10.85 8.52
C LYS A 67 -2.17 -10.29 8.16
N LEU A 68 -1.58 -9.47 9.02
CA LEU A 68 -0.25 -8.89 8.83
C LEU A 68 0.87 -9.75 9.43
N ALA A 69 0.53 -10.78 10.21
CA ALA A 69 1.48 -11.71 10.80
C ALA A 69 2.35 -12.39 9.73
N ASP A 70 3.61 -12.64 10.06
CA ASP A 70 4.56 -13.25 9.15
C ASP A 70 4.21 -14.69 8.77
#